data_AF-A0A954VRD8-F1
#
_entry.id   AF-A0A954VRD8-F1
#
_cell.length_a   1.000
_cell.length_b   1.000
_cell.length_c   1.000
_cell.angle_alpha   90.00
_cell.angle_beta   90.00
_cell.angle_gamma   90.00
#
_symmetry.space_group_name_H-M   'P 1'
#
loop_
_entity.id
_entity.type
_entity.pdbx_description
1 polymer ?
#
loop_
_entity_poly.entity_id
_entity_poly.type
_entity_poly.pdbx_seq_one_letter_code
_entity_poly.pdbx_strand_id
1 'polypeptide(L)'
;MGRFISGCVAGSLLTIVALAMFAGLLSSGAERQLIDDWRRIQPGMNRDTVLQTLGKPTCDMKLGDGFPAWAETSVPDDYYKSHSLLVFYVPAPGPQLLLVYLDEDGNVSFVSSTYT
;
A
#
# COMPACT_ATOMS: atom_id res chain seq x y z
N MET A 1 -9.72 -22.14 58.70
CA MET A 1 -8.72 -21.48 57.82
C MET A 1 -8.23 -22.52 56.82
N GLY A 2 -8.21 -22.34 55.50
CA GLY A 2 -8.45 -21.16 54.68
C GLY A 2 -8.88 -21.56 53.26
N ARG A 3 -9.56 -20.65 52.58
CA ARG A 3 -10.00 -20.77 51.17
C ARG A 3 -8.79 -20.45 50.29
N PHE A 4 -8.39 -21.37 49.40
CA PHE A 4 -7.41 -21.06 48.36
C PHE A 4 -8.14 -20.47 47.15
N ILE A 5 -7.78 -19.23 46.81
CA ILE A 5 -8.24 -18.50 45.63
C ILE A 5 -7.56 -19.15 44.42
N SER A 6 -8.29 -20.02 43.72
CA SER A 6 -7.97 -20.44 42.36
C SER A 6 -8.56 -19.41 41.40
N GLY A 7 -7.80 -18.36 41.11
CA GLY A 7 -8.18 -17.32 40.19
C GLY A 7 -6.98 -16.83 39.40
N CYS A 8 -7.19 -16.63 38.10
CA CYS A 8 -6.32 -15.90 37.16
C CYS A 8 -5.19 -16.69 36.47
N VAL A 9 -5.53 -17.66 35.61
CA VAL A 9 -4.66 -17.99 34.45
C VAL A 9 -5.43 -18.13 33.11
N ALA A 10 -6.77 -17.92 33.11
CA ALA A 10 -7.58 -18.10 31.90
C ALA A 10 -7.80 -16.81 31.06
N GLY A 11 -7.33 -15.65 31.51
CA GLY A 11 -7.62 -14.36 30.85
C GLY A 11 -6.64 -13.95 29.75
N SER A 12 -5.39 -14.42 29.81
CA SER A 12 -4.30 -13.89 28.97
C SER A 12 -4.20 -14.54 27.59
N LEU A 13 -4.63 -15.80 27.43
CA LEU A 13 -4.59 -16.50 26.15
C LEU A 13 -5.74 -16.09 25.22
N LEU A 14 -6.95 -15.90 25.75
CA LEU A 14 -8.12 -15.50 24.96
C LEU A 14 -8.01 -14.07 24.41
N THR A 15 -7.39 -13.16 25.16
CA THR A 15 -7.14 -11.78 24.69
C THR A 15 -6.10 -11.72 23.58
N ILE A 16 -5.04 -12.54 23.62
CA ILE A 16 -4.02 -12.60 22.57
C ILE A 16 -4.60 -13.16 21.27
N VAL A 17 -5.40 -14.23 21.33
CA VAL A 17 -6.03 -14.81 20.15
C VAL A 17 -7.05 -13.84 19.54
N ALA A 18 -7.86 -13.17 20.37
CA ALA A 18 -8.78 -12.14 19.88
C ALA A 18 -8.03 -10.97 19.20
N LEU A 19 -6.94 -10.48 19.79
CA LEU A 19 -6.15 -9.39 19.21
C LEU A 19 -5.47 -9.81 17.89
N ALA A 20 -4.97 -11.05 17.80
CA ALA A 20 -4.39 -11.59 16.57
C ALA A 20 -5.45 -11.81 15.47
N MET A 21 -6.66 -12.26 15.82
CA MET A 21 -7.77 -12.39 14.87
C MET A 21 -8.28 -11.02 14.38
N PHE A 22 -8.35 -10.02 15.26
CA PHE A 22 -8.67 -8.65 14.88
C PHE A 22 -7.58 -8.02 14.01
N ALA A 23 -6.30 -8.22 14.33
CA ALA A 23 -5.20 -7.74 13.49
C ALA A 23 -5.20 -8.42 12.11
N GLY A 24 -5.47 -9.72 12.03
CA GLY A 24 -5.60 -10.45 10.76
C GLY A 24 -6.81 -10.00 9.93
N LEU A 25 -7.96 -9.75 10.57
CA LEU A 25 -9.15 -9.21 9.91
C LEU A 25 -8.93 -7.76 9.42
N LEU A 26 -8.29 -6.92 10.23
CA LEU A 26 -7.94 -5.54 9.86
C LEU A 26 -6.93 -5.49 8.72
N SER A 27 -5.94 -6.39 8.70
CA SER A 27 -5.02 -6.56 7.57
C SER A 27 -5.80 -6.91 6.32
N SER A 28 -6.61 -7.97 6.35
CA SER A 28 -7.37 -8.40 5.16
C SER A 28 -8.39 -7.36 4.64
N GLY A 29 -8.91 -6.50 5.52
CA GLY A 29 -9.83 -5.41 5.16
C GLY A 29 -9.11 -4.22 4.52
N ALA A 30 -8.00 -3.77 5.11
CA ALA A 30 -7.17 -2.70 4.54
C ALA A 30 -6.57 -3.10 3.18
N GLU A 31 -6.20 -4.37 3.04
CA GLU A 31 -5.71 -4.97 1.79
C GLU A 31 -6.76 -4.93 0.67
N ARG A 32 -7.99 -5.40 0.96
CA ARG A 32 -9.10 -5.36 -0.01
C ARG A 32 -9.46 -3.93 -0.41
N GLN A 33 -9.49 -3.04 0.57
CA GLN A 33 -9.81 -1.64 0.35
C GLN A 33 -8.80 -0.98 -0.60
N LEU A 34 -7.50 -1.22 -0.38
CA LEU A 34 -6.44 -0.69 -1.24
C LEU A 34 -6.52 -1.23 -2.68
N ILE A 35 -6.86 -2.52 -2.86
CA ILE A 35 -7.04 -3.13 -4.20
C ILE A 35 -8.26 -2.52 -4.91
N ASP A 36 -9.38 -2.34 -4.22
CA ASP A 36 -10.58 -1.74 -4.79
C ASP A 36 -10.40 -0.25 -5.10
N ASP A 37 -9.65 0.47 -4.24
CA ASP A 37 -9.33 1.88 -4.44
C ASP A 37 -8.30 2.08 -5.57
N TRP A 38 -7.36 1.17 -5.76
CA TRP A 38 -6.45 1.18 -6.91
C TRP A 38 -7.21 1.14 -8.23
N ARG A 39 -8.24 0.30 -8.36
CA ARG A 39 -9.06 0.22 -9.58
C ARG A 39 -9.74 1.53 -9.97
N ARG A 40 -9.80 2.50 -9.05
CA ARG A 40 -10.39 3.83 -9.28
C ARG A 40 -9.38 4.83 -9.83
N ILE A 41 -8.07 4.54 -9.78
CA ILE A 41 -7.04 5.42 -10.32
C ILE A 41 -7.04 5.36 -11.84
N GLN A 42 -7.17 6.53 -12.47
CA GLN A 42 -7.20 6.68 -13.92
C GLN A 42 -6.21 7.75 -14.38
N PRO A 43 -5.70 7.65 -15.63
CA PRO A 43 -4.96 8.74 -16.25
C PRO A 43 -5.73 10.07 -16.20
N GLY A 44 -5.00 11.17 -15.96
CA GLY A 44 -5.54 12.52 -15.79
C GLY A 44 -5.97 12.88 -14.37
N MET A 45 -6.01 11.92 -13.42
CA MET A 45 -6.27 12.24 -12.02
C MET A 45 -5.11 13.03 -11.41
N ASN A 46 -5.39 14.01 -10.56
CA ASN A 46 -4.34 14.75 -9.88
C ASN A 46 -3.70 13.92 -8.75
N ARG A 47 -2.40 14.14 -8.51
CA ARG A 47 -1.63 13.59 -7.39
C ARG A 47 -2.37 13.63 -6.05
N ASP A 48 -2.98 14.75 -5.69
CA ASP A 48 -3.68 14.88 -4.40
C ASP A 48 -4.89 13.93 -4.32
N THR A 49 -5.61 13.73 -5.42
CA THR A 49 -6.71 12.78 -5.49
C THR A 49 -6.21 11.34 -5.36
N VAL A 50 -5.05 11.02 -5.94
CA VAL A 50 -4.41 9.71 -5.78
C VAL A 50 -4.04 9.47 -4.31
N LEU A 51 -3.43 10.46 -3.66
CA LEU A 51 -3.03 10.37 -2.25
C LEU A 51 -4.23 10.31 -1.29
N GLN A 52 -5.34 10.98 -1.61
CA GLN A 52 -6.59 10.85 -0.86
C GLN A 52 -7.22 9.46 -1.02
N THR A 53 -7.08 8.86 -2.20
CA THR A 53 -7.69 7.56 -2.51
C THR A 53 -6.87 6.39 -1.96
N LEU A 54 -5.55 6.41 -2.14
CA LEU A 54 -4.65 5.31 -1.77
C LEU A 54 -3.90 5.54 -0.45
N GLY A 55 -3.99 6.75 0.09
CA GLY A 55 -3.24 7.15 1.28
C GLY A 55 -1.78 7.52 0.96
N LYS A 56 -0.91 7.31 1.95
CA LYS A 56 0.50 7.69 1.85
C LYS A 56 1.28 6.64 1.03
N PRO A 57 2.05 7.06 0.02
CA PRO A 57 2.89 6.15 -0.74
C PRO A 57 4.03 5.60 0.12
N THR A 58 4.44 4.38 -0.21
CA THR A 58 5.64 3.74 0.36
C THR A 58 6.89 4.45 -0.13
N CYS A 59 6.94 4.83 -1.40
CA CYS A 59 7.99 5.66 -1.98
C CYS A 59 7.38 6.75 -2.85
N ASP A 60 7.92 7.96 -2.77
CA ASP A 60 7.54 9.13 -3.56
C ASP A 60 8.81 9.67 -4.20
N MET A 61 8.98 9.34 -5.48
CA MET A 61 10.14 9.73 -6.27
C MET A 61 9.76 10.93 -7.13
N LYS A 62 10.43 12.05 -6.92
CA LYS A 62 10.12 13.29 -7.62
C LYS A 62 10.80 13.31 -8.99
N LEU A 63 10.34 14.24 -9.81
CA LEU A 63 10.95 14.55 -11.09
C LEU A 63 12.45 14.78 -10.90
N GLY A 64 13.27 13.99 -11.60
CA GLY A 64 14.74 14.09 -11.55
C GLY A 64 15.43 13.25 -10.47
N ASP A 65 14.71 12.57 -9.58
CA ASP A 65 15.30 11.71 -8.54
C ASP A 65 15.93 10.41 -9.12
N GLY A 66 15.64 10.10 -10.39
CA GLY A 66 15.95 8.81 -11.02
C GLY A 66 15.04 7.70 -10.49
N PHE A 67 14.75 6.67 -11.29
CA PHE A 67 13.93 5.54 -10.85
C PHE A 67 14.83 4.37 -10.47
N PRO A 68 14.41 3.48 -9.55
CA PRO A 68 15.16 2.25 -9.32
C PRO A 68 15.06 1.37 -10.57
N ALA A 69 16.11 0.60 -10.84
CA ALA A 69 16.21 -0.24 -12.04
C ALA A 69 14.97 -1.15 -12.28
N TRP A 70 14.31 -1.61 -11.21
CA TRP A 70 13.10 -2.43 -11.33
C TRP A 70 11.85 -1.66 -11.78
N ALA A 71 11.80 -0.33 -11.61
CA ALA A 71 10.72 0.52 -12.07
C ALA A 71 10.97 1.05 -13.49
N GLU A 72 12.25 1.19 -13.87
CA GLU A 72 12.67 1.58 -15.22
C GLU A 72 12.25 0.55 -16.27
N THR A 73 12.28 -0.75 -15.94
CA THR A 73 11.87 -1.82 -16.87
C THR A 73 10.39 -1.77 -17.28
N SER A 74 9.57 -1.01 -16.55
CA SER A 74 8.12 -0.90 -16.81
C SER A 74 7.76 0.24 -17.76
N VAL A 75 8.73 1.06 -18.18
CA VAL A 75 8.51 2.23 -19.03
C VAL A 75 9.62 2.35 -20.09
N PRO A 76 9.39 3.08 -21.21
CA PRO A 76 10.45 3.34 -22.19
C PRO A 76 11.64 4.08 -21.58
N ASP A 77 12.82 3.92 -22.19
CA ASP A 77 14.00 4.72 -21.86
C ASP A 77 13.65 6.23 -21.92
N ASP A 78 14.21 6.99 -20.99
CA ASP A 78 13.98 8.43 -20.77
C ASP A 78 12.60 8.83 -20.23
N TYR A 79 11.61 7.93 -20.15
CA TYR A 79 10.29 8.26 -19.62
C TYR A 79 10.36 8.79 -18.17
N TYR A 80 11.23 8.21 -17.35
CA TYR A 80 11.46 8.63 -15.96
C TYR A 80 12.06 10.03 -15.81
N LYS A 81 12.63 10.62 -16.87
CA LYS A 81 13.24 11.96 -16.79
C LYS A 81 12.19 13.07 -16.70
N SER A 82 10.99 12.82 -17.22
CA SER A 82 9.88 13.77 -17.29
C SER A 82 8.72 13.40 -16.37
N HIS A 83 8.88 12.38 -15.53
CA HIS A 83 7.81 11.87 -14.69
C HIS A 83 8.25 11.69 -13.24
N SER A 84 7.30 11.83 -12.33
CA SER A 84 7.45 11.38 -10.94
C SER A 84 6.77 10.04 -10.74
N LEU A 85 7.14 9.30 -9.69
CA LEU A 85 6.64 7.97 -9.41
C LEU A 85 6.19 7.87 -7.94
N LEU A 86 4.93 7.49 -7.76
CA LEU A 86 4.41 7.04 -6.47
C LEU A 86 4.36 5.51 -6.46
N VAL A 87 4.93 4.93 -5.40
CA VAL A 87 4.94 3.49 -5.18
C VAL A 87 4.09 3.18 -3.96
N PHE A 88 3.10 2.31 -4.13
CA PHE A 88 2.25 1.84 -3.05
C PHE A 88 2.44 0.33 -2.87
N TYR A 89 2.71 -0.08 -1.63
CA TYR A 89 2.73 -1.49 -1.27
C TYR A 89 1.31 -2.00 -1.06
N VAL A 90 0.93 -3.01 -1.85
CA VAL A 90 -0.31 -3.77 -1.66
C VAL A 90 0.05 -5.01 -0.84
N PRO A 91 -0.39 -5.10 0.43
CA PRO A 91 -0.26 -6.35 1.16
C PRO A 91 -1.24 -7.34 0.54
N ALA A 92 -0.72 -8.44 0.01
CA ALA A 92 -1.47 -9.55 -0.53
C ALA A 92 -0.67 -10.82 -0.22
N PRO A 93 -1.20 -12.04 -0.42
CA PRO A 93 -0.43 -13.28 -0.28
C PRO A 93 0.83 -13.36 -1.17
N GLY A 94 1.09 -12.36 -2.04
CA GLY A 94 2.41 -12.02 -2.58
C GLY A 94 2.63 -10.50 -2.57
N PRO A 95 3.86 -10.00 -2.39
CA PRO A 95 4.14 -8.55 -2.36
C PRO A 95 3.92 -7.94 -3.74
N GLN A 96 2.87 -7.13 -3.90
CA GLN A 96 2.60 -6.40 -5.14
C GLN A 96 2.83 -4.91 -4.91
N LEU A 97 3.52 -4.27 -5.87
CA LEU A 97 3.70 -2.84 -5.89
C LEU A 97 2.78 -2.25 -6.95
N LEU A 98 2.02 -1.24 -6.57
CA LEU A 98 1.32 -0.36 -7.47
C LEU A 98 2.22 0.84 -7.78
N LEU A 99 2.42 1.08 -9.07
CA LEU A 99 3.25 2.14 -9.61
C LEU A 99 2.33 3.17 -10.26
N VAL A 100 2.33 4.40 -9.75
CA VAL A 100 1.58 5.52 -10.33
C VAL A 100 2.58 6.54 -10.84
N TYR A 101 2.64 6.69 -12.16
CA TYR A 101 3.48 7.67 -12.82
C TYR A 101 2.69 8.97 -12.98
N LEU A 102 3.32 10.08 -12.64
CA LEU A 102 2.74 11.41 -12.79
C LEU A 102 3.56 12.24 -13.78
N ASP A 103 2.88 12.99 -14.63
CA ASP A 103 3.49 13.96 -15.54
C ASP A 103 4.06 15.18 -14.81
N GLU A 104 4.63 16.11 -15.57
CA GLU A 104 5.22 17.37 -15.06
C GLU A 104 4.20 18.26 -14.36
N ASP A 105 2.92 18.15 -14.71
CA ASP A 105 1.80 18.88 -14.10
C ASP A 105 1.26 18.17 -12.83
N GLY A 106 1.82 17.00 -12.48
CA GLY A 106 1.42 16.21 -11.32
C GLY A 106 0.13 15.43 -11.52
N ASN A 107 -0.27 15.15 -12.76
CA ASN A 107 -1.41 14.31 -13.08
C ASN A 107 -0.96 12.90 -13.46
N VAL A 108 -1.80 11.90 -13.20
CA VAL A 108 -1.53 10.50 -13.54
C VAL A 108 -1.37 10.38 -15.04
N SER A 109 -0.17 10.03 -15.50
CA SER A 109 0.08 9.72 -16.90
C SER A 109 -0.14 8.24 -17.18
N PHE A 110 0.29 7.39 -16.25
CA PHE A 110 0.27 5.95 -16.39
C PHE A 110 0.22 5.23 -15.04
N VAL A 111 -0.38 4.05 -15.01
CA VAL A 111 -0.46 3.20 -13.81
C VAL A 111 -0.04 1.79 -14.18
N SER A 112 0.81 1.17 -13.37
CA SER A 112 1.33 -0.18 -13.57
C SER A 112 1.42 -0.95 -12.24
N SER A 113 1.73 -2.22 -12.31
CA SER A 113 2.01 -3.06 -11.15
C SER A 113 3.12 -4.07 -11.42
N THR A 114 3.85 -4.46 -10.39
CA THR A 114 4.93 -5.44 -10.50
C THR A 114 4.46 -6.89 -10.67
N TYR A 115 3.17 -7.14 -10.48
CA TYR A 115 2.49 -8.40 -10.78
C TYR A 115 1.14 -8.11 -11.44
N THR A 116 0.69 -8.97 -12.35
CA THR A 116 -0.63 -8.92 -13.02
C THR A 116 -1.61 -9.91 -12.40
#